data_AF-A0A1H1KLY5-F1
#
_entry.id   AF-A0A1H1KLY5-F1
#
_cell.length_a   1.000
_cell.length_b   1.000
_cell.length_c   1.000
_cell.angle_alpha   90.00
_cell.angle_beta   90.00
_cell.angle_gamma   90.00
#
_symmetry.space_group_name_H-M   'P 1'
#
loop_
_entity.id
_entity.type
_entity.pdbx_description
1 polymer ?
#
loop_
_entity_poly.entity_id
_entity_poly.type
_entity_poly.pdbx_seq_one_letter_code
_entity_poly.pdbx_strand_id
1 'polypeptide(L)' 'MSRRALIVVTHLLGVGHLARAALIARALAERGAEVRLVSGGRPSETVDLAGLDLVQLPPGALRRHRLQDAAHER' A
#
# COMPACT_ATOMS: atom_id res chain seq x y z
N MET A 1 17.49 -11.73 -11.14
CA MET A 1 16.48 -12.01 -10.09
C MET A 1 15.56 -10.81 -9.98
N SER A 2 14.29 -10.94 -10.37
CA SER A 2 13.27 -9.89 -10.20
C SER A 2 12.84 -9.83 -8.73
N ARG A 3 12.93 -8.66 -8.11
CA ARG A 3 12.45 -8.45 -6.72
C ARG A 3 10.95 -8.17 -6.77
N ARG A 4 10.20 -8.74 -5.83
CA ARG A 4 8.75 -8.49 -5.68
C ARG A 4 8.49 -7.75 -4.38
N ALA A 5 7.59 -6.77 -4.41
CA ALA A 5 7.18 -6.02 -3.23
C ALA A 5 5.67 -5.82 -3.20
N LEU A 6 5.09 -6.01 -2.02
CA LEU A 6 3.70 -5.65 -1.72
C LEU A 6 3.71 -4.51 -0.70
N ILE A 7 3.07 -3.40 -1.02
CA ILE A 7 2.93 -2.25 -0.12
C ILE A 7 1.45 -2.11 0.24
N VAL A 8 1.10 -2.27 1.50
CA VAL A 8 -0.29 -2.19 1.97
C VAL A 8 -0.47 -0.97 2.86
N VAL A 9 -1.47 -0.12 2.57
CA VAL A 9 -1.75 1.10 3.34
C VAL A 9 -3.18 1.12 3.91
N THR A 10 -3.27 1.33 5.23
CA THR A 10 -4.53 1.47 5.98
C THR A 10 -4.84 2.97 6.17
N HIS A 11 -5.71 3.56 5.37
CA HIS A 11 -6.07 4.98 5.51
C HIS A 11 -7.10 5.21 6.60
N LEU A 12 -6.67 5.74 7.74
CA LEU A 12 -7.58 6.03 8.86
C LEU A 12 -7.81 7.54 9.09
N LEU A 13 -6.94 8.43 8.61
CA LEU A 13 -7.00 9.87 8.94
C LEU A 13 -6.54 10.83 7.82
N GLY A 14 -6.28 10.34 6.59
CA GLY A 14 -5.88 11.20 5.47
C GLY A 14 -5.12 10.48 4.35
N VAL A 15 -4.80 11.20 3.27
CA VAL A 15 -4.18 10.65 2.04
C VAL A 15 -2.65 10.55 2.08
N GLY A 16 -2.00 11.15 3.10
CA GLY A 16 -0.53 11.25 3.15
C GLY A 16 0.22 9.92 3.14
N HIS A 17 -0.35 8.86 3.71
CA HIS A 17 0.23 7.51 3.63
C HIS A 17 0.21 6.93 2.21
N LEU A 18 -0.82 7.24 1.41
CA LEU A 18 -0.98 6.77 0.04
C LEU A 18 0.05 7.44 -0.83
N ALA A 19 0.17 8.77 -0.69
CA ALA A 19 1.13 9.57 -1.43
C ALA A 19 2.56 9.06 -1.21
N ARG A 20 2.97 8.83 0.05
CA ARG A 20 4.30 8.29 0.34
C ARG A 20 4.48 6.87 -0.17
N ALA A 21 3.47 6.00 -0.02
CA ALA A 21 3.53 4.64 -0.53
C ALA A 21 3.62 4.60 -2.06
N ALA A 22 2.91 5.49 -2.76
CA ALA A 22 2.98 5.65 -4.21
C ALA A 22 4.38 6.07 -4.67
N LEU A 23 5.02 7.02 -3.98
CA LEU A 23 6.40 7.43 -4.28
C LEU A 23 7.39 6.26 -4.12
N ILE A 24 7.28 5.50 -3.03
CA ILE A 24 8.12 4.32 -2.80
C ILE A 24 7.85 3.25 -3.87
N ALA A 25 6.59 3.00 -4.21
CA ALA A 25 6.21 2.01 -5.21
C ALA A 25 6.82 2.34 -6.59
N ARG A 26 6.75 3.61 -7.00
CA ARG A 26 7.37 4.08 -8.25
C ARG A 26 8.88 3.88 -8.23
N ALA A 27 9.56 4.35 -7.18
CA ALA A 27 11.01 4.21 -7.08
C ALA A 27 11.46 2.74 -7.12
N LEU A 28 10.70 1.83 -6.52
CA LEU A 28 10.97 0.39 -6.60
C LEU A 28 10.71 -0.18 -8.00
N ALA A 29 9.61 0.22 -8.65
CA ALA A 29 9.28 -0.20 -10.01
C ALA A 29 10.31 0.28 -11.04
N GLU A 30 10.77 1.53 -10.93
CA GLU A 30 11.85 2.10 -11.76
C GLU A 30 13.17 1.32 -11.63
N ARG A 31 13.39 0.65 -10.50
CA ARG A 31 14.55 -0.22 -10.25
C ARG A 31 14.32 -1.66 -10.71
N GLY A 32 13.23 -1.93 -11.44
CA GLY A 32 12.90 -3.23 -11.99
C GLY A 32 12.26 -4.21 -10.99
N ALA A 33 11.71 -3.71 -9.87
CA ALA A 33 10.91 -4.54 -8.98
C ALA A 33 9.46 -4.65 -9.48
N GLU A 34 8.85 -5.82 -9.30
CA GLU A 34 7.41 -6.01 -9.49
C GLU A 34 6.71 -5.56 -8.20
N VAL A 35 6.03 -4.41 -8.24
CA VAL A 35 5.46 -3.78 -7.05
C VAL A 35 3.96 -3.68 -7.18
N ARG A 36 3.24 -4.18 -6.18
CA ARG A 36 1.80 -3.97 -6.02
C ARG A 36 1.53 -3.07 -4.81
N LEU A 37 0.79 -2.00 -5.04
CA LEU A 37 0.29 -1.10 -4.00
C LEU A 37 -1.15 -1.48 -3.67
N VAL A 38 -1.45 -1.73 -2.40
CA VAL A 38 -2.80 -2.07 -1.92
C VAL A 38 -3.29 -0.96 -1.00
N SER A 39 -4.40 -0.33 -1.36
CA SER A 39 -5.06 0.71 -0.57
C SER A 39 -6.31 0.14 0.11
N GLY A 40 -6.43 0.27 1.44
CA GLY A 40 -7.67 -0.01 2.17
C GLY A 40 -8.50 1.22 2.51
N GLY A 41 -8.08 2.39 2.03
CA GLY A 41 -8.81 3.65 2.18
C GLY A 41 -9.98 3.79 1.22
N ARG A 42 -10.61 4.97 1.21
CA ARG A 42 -11.39 5.38 0.03
C ARG A 42 -10.43 5.72 -1.13
N PRO A 43 -10.84 5.50 -2.39
CA PRO A 43 -10.11 6.04 -3.54
C PRO A 43 -9.85 7.53 -3.35
N SER A 44 -8.68 7.99 -3.79
CA SER A 44 -8.26 9.39 -3.69
C SER A 44 -8.10 9.97 -5.09
N GLU A 45 -8.76 11.09 -5.36
CA GLU A 45 -8.60 11.86 -6.60
C GLU A 45 -7.38 12.79 -6.56
N THR A 46 -6.80 13.00 -5.37
CA THR A 46 -5.70 13.96 -5.14
C THR A 46 -4.32 13.33 -5.17
N VAL A 47 -4.22 12.00 -5.15
CA VAL A 47 -2.95 11.29 -5.27
C VAL A 47 -2.86 10.73 -6.68
N ASP A 48 -1.83 11.13 -7.41
CA ASP A 48 -1.50 10.49 -8.67
C ASP A 48 -1.06 9.05 -8.41
N LEU A 49 -1.77 8.10 -9.04
CA LEU A 49 -1.51 6.67 -8.97
C LEU A 49 -1.34 6.06 -10.37
N ALA A 50 -1.28 6.90 -11.41
CA ALA A 50 -1.11 6.45 -12.78
C ALA A 50 0.19 5.64 -12.93
N GLY A 51 0.09 4.53 -13.66
CA GLY A 51 1.23 3.64 -13.93
C GLY A 51 1.63 2.72 -12.77
N LEU A 52 0.95 2.75 -11.62
CA LEU A 52 1.15 1.78 -10.53
C LEU A 52 0.21 0.58 -10.67
N ASP A 53 0.68 -0.62 -10.34
CA ASP A 53 -0.20 -1.78 -10.08
C ASP A 53 -0.90 -1.57 -8.72
N LEU A 54 -2.06 -0.92 -8.76
CA LEU A 54 -2.86 -0.58 -7.60
C LEU A 54 -4.03 -1.54 -7.43
N VAL A 55 -4.15 -2.10 -6.24
CA VAL A 55 -5.36 -2.80 -5.76
C VAL A 55 -6.05 -1.94 -4.72
N GLN A 56 -7.25 -1.49 -5.03
CA GLN A 56 -8.11 -0.79 -4.10
C GLN A 56 -9.05 -1.80 -3.42
N LEU A 57 -8.95 -1.92 -2.10
CA LEU A 57 -9.85 -2.76 -1.31
C LEU A 57 -11.14 -2.00 -0.94
N PRO A 58 -12.22 -2.70 -0.55
CA PRO A 58 -13.38 -2.06 0.04
C PRO A 58 -12.96 -1.19 1.25
N PRO A 59 -13.47 0.05 1.37
CA PRO A 59 -13.11 0.91 2.48
C PRO A 59 -13.42 0.24 3.83
N GLY A 60 -12.43 0.17 4.72
CA GLY A 60 -12.58 -0.47 6.04
C GLY A 60 -12.35 -1.99 6.05
N ALA A 61 -12.02 -2.61 4.92
CA ALA A 61 -11.62 -4.03 4.87
C ALA A 61 -10.29 -4.30 5.58
N LEU A 62 -9.40 -3.30 5.63
CA LEU A 62 -8.17 -3.40 6.42
C LEU A 62 -8.42 -2.99 7.85
N ARG A 63 -8.33 -3.97 8.76
CA ARG A 63 -8.29 -3.73 10.20
C ARG A 63 -6.85 -3.68 10.67
N ARG A 64 -6.55 -2.74 11.57
CA ARG A 64 -5.27 -2.77 12.29
C ARG A 64 -5.31 -3.92 13.30
N HIS A 65 -4.54 -4.97 13.03
CA HIS A 65 -4.04 -5.83 14.09
C HIS A 65 -2.74 -5.23 14.63
N ARG A 66 -2.57 -5.23 15.95
CA ARG A 66 -1.33 -4.78 16.58
C ARG A 66 -0.25 -5.81 16.23
N LEU A 67 0.88 -5.37 15.69
CA LEU A 67 1.98 -6.28 15.32
C LEU A 67 2.49 -7.13 16.49
N GLN A 68 2.36 -6.62 17.71
CA GLN A 68 2.67 -7.34 18.96
C GLN A 68 1.73 -8.51 19.28
N ASP A 69 0.52 -8.51 18.72
CA ASP A 69 -0.45 -9.60 18.93
C ASP A 69 -0.10 -10.82 18.04
N ALA A 70 0.53 -10.59 16.88
CA ALA A 70 0.91 -11.64 15.92
C ALA A 70 2.15 -12.45 16.34
N ALA A 71 2.86 -12.03 17.39
CA ALA A 71 4.04 -12.74 17.89
C ALA A 71 3.71 -13.93 18.81
N HIS A 72 2.45 -14.07 19.24
CA HIS A 72 2.01 -15.11 20.18
C HIS A 72 1.26 -16.30 19.54
N GLU A 73 1.03 -16.29 18.23
CA GLU A 73 0.26 -17.34 17.53
C GLU A 73 1.16 -18.35 16.79
N ARG A 74 2.32 -18.71 17.35
CA ARG A 74 3.15 -19.81 16.82
C ARG A 74 2.93 -21.11 17.55
#